data_AF-A0A8X6T6C7-F1
#
_entry.id   AF-A0A8X6T6C7-F1
#
_cell.length_a   1.000
_cell.length_b   1.000
_cell.length_c   1.000
_cell.angle_alpha   90.00
_cell.angle_beta   90.00
_cell.angle_gamma   90.00
#
_symmetry.space_group_name_H-M   'P 1'
#
loop_
_entity.id
_entity.type
_entity.pdbx_description
1 polymer ?
#
loop_
_entity_poly.entity_id
_entity_poly.type
_entity_poly.pdbx_seq_one_letter_code
_entity_poly.pdbx_strand_id
1 'polypeptide(L)'
;MYLRRKNSRFNSKAPGNTEEGSLDSLLDNISHTFSEDRYDLGYIRFESQKVVLISEYPVFLCPYRSSPQNNKEIETRIKRVLEANIIKLSYIVL
;
A
#
# COMPACT_ATOMS: atom_id res chain seq x y z
N MET A 1 7.52 8.84 7.24
CA MET A 1 8.25 9.77 6.36
C MET A 1 7.92 9.41 4.91
N TYR A 2 7.16 10.24 4.20
CA TYR A 2 6.93 10.08 2.76
C TYR A 2 7.97 10.93 2.03
N LEU A 3 8.97 10.30 1.42
CA LEU A 3 9.91 10.98 0.53
C LEU A 3 9.60 10.59 -0.92
N ARG A 4 8.51 11.15 -1.45
CA ARG A 4 8.34 11.28 -2.90
C ARG A 4 8.40 12.77 -3.22
N ARG A 5 9.60 13.28 -3.49
CA ARG A 5 9.74 14.57 -4.16
C ARG A 5 9.00 14.43 -5.48
N LYS A 6 7.88 15.15 -5.61
CA LYS A 6 7.24 15.33 -6.91
C LYS A 6 8.28 15.98 -7.81
N ASN A 7 8.70 15.27 -8.86
CA ASN A 7 9.42 15.85 -9.98
C ASN A 7 8.51 16.83 -10.71
N SER A 8 8.34 18.00 -10.12
CA SER A 8 7.98 19.22 -10.83
C SER A 8 9.27 19.74 -11.43
N ARG A 9 9.41 19.52 -12.74
CA ARG A 9 10.43 20.08 -13.64
C ARG A 9 11.81 19.43 -13.51
N PHE A 10 12.02 18.37 -14.29
CA PHE A 10 13.31 18.20 -14.97
C PHE A 10 13.53 19.47 -15.81
N ASN A 11 14.26 20.45 -15.26
CA ASN A 11 14.86 21.51 -16.06
C ASN A 11 16.32 21.13 -16.21
N SER A 12 16.63 20.43 -17.29
CA SER A 12 17.99 20.04 -17.67
C SER A 12 18.80 21.29 -18.01
N LYS A 13 19.37 21.97 -17.01
CA LYS A 13 20.43 22.95 -17.25
C LYS A 13 21.23 23.28 -15.99
N ALA A 14 22.30 22.52 -15.76
CA ALA A 14 23.61 23.02 -15.35
C ALA A 14 24.66 21.92 -15.61
N PRO A 15 25.75 22.19 -16.35
CA PRO A 15 26.85 21.24 -16.45
C PRO A 15 27.82 21.49 -15.28
N GLY A 16 27.94 20.53 -14.36
CA GLY A 16 28.83 20.70 -13.22
C GLY A 16 28.97 19.44 -12.36
N ASN A 17 29.93 18.60 -12.73
CA ASN A 17 30.74 17.74 -11.85
C ASN A 17 30.12 16.41 -11.33
N THR A 18 30.26 15.38 -12.18
CA THR A 18 30.87 14.06 -11.91
C THR A 18 30.29 13.09 -10.86
N GLU A 19 29.34 13.45 -9.99
CA GLU A 19 28.78 12.47 -9.02
C GLU A 19 27.26 12.23 -9.12
N GLU A 20 26.53 13.06 -9.88
CA GLU A 20 25.08 12.92 -10.04
C GLU A 20 24.67 11.57 -10.68
N GLY A 21 25.49 11.06 -11.61
CA GLY A 21 25.26 9.74 -12.22
C GLY A 21 25.39 8.57 -11.23
N SER A 22 26.08 8.75 -10.10
CA SER A 22 26.28 7.68 -9.11
C SER A 22 25.10 7.52 -8.15
N LEU A 23 24.36 8.59 -7.86
CA LEU A 23 23.25 8.55 -6.90
C LEU A 23 21.94 8.18 -7.60
N ASP A 24 21.69 8.69 -8.80
CA ASP A 24 20.50 8.33 -9.58
C ASP A 24 20.52 6.84 -9.95
N SER A 25 21.66 6.31 -10.37
CA SER A 25 21.82 4.88 -10.64
C SER A 25 21.65 4.02 -9.38
N LEU A 26 22.10 4.51 -8.21
CA LEU A 26 21.88 3.84 -6.93
C LEU A 26 20.39 3.81 -6.57
N LEU A 27 19.68 4.92 -6.73
CA LEU A 27 18.25 5.04 -6.45
C LEU A 27 17.43 4.14 -7.38
N ASP A 28 17.78 4.06 -8.66
CA ASP A 28 17.16 3.15 -9.61
C ASP A 28 17.36 1.68 -9.20
N ASN A 29 18.56 1.32 -8.73
CA ASN A 29 18.87 -0.02 -8.25
C ASN A 29 18.06 -0.42 -7.00
N ILE A 30 17.81 0.53 -6.09
CA ILE A 30 17.02 0.27 -4.86
C ILE A 30 15.55 0.70 -4.97
N SER A 31 15.09 1.09 -6.15
CA SER A 31 13.73 1.59 -6.39
C SER A 31 12.65 0.67 -5.83
N HIS A 32 12.82 -0.65 -6.01
CA HIS A 32 11.94 -1.71 -5.49
C HIS A 32 11.81 -1.77 -3.95
N THR A 33 12.70 -1.10 -3.20
CA THR A 33 12.63 -1.02 -1.73
C THR A 33 11.59 0.00 -1.28
N PHE A 34 11.29 0.97 -2.13
CA PHE A 34 10.36 2.05 -1.82
C PHE A 34 9.00 1.74 -2.43
N SER A 35 7.97 1.97 -1.62
CA SER A 35 6.59 1.87 -2.04
C SER A 35 6.26 2.99 -3.05
N GLU A 36 5.81 2.62 -4.25
CA GLU A 36 5.46 3.58 -5.31
C GLU A 36 4.15 4.33 -5.01
N ASP A 37 3.19 3.60 -4.46
CA ASP A 37 1.88 4.09 -4.09
C ASP A 37 1.40 3.49 -2.76
N ARG A 38 0.25 3.95 -2.25
CA ARG A 38 -0.27 3.48 -0.96
C ARG A 38 -0.67 1.99 -0.95
N TYR A 39 -0.80 1.37 -2.11
CA TYR A 39 -1.26 -0.01 -2.30
C TYR A 39 -0.13 -0.96 -2.69
N ASP A 40 1.08 -0.43 -2.91
CA ASP A 40 2.31 -1.17 -3.12
C ASP A 40 2.72 -1.83 -1.80
N LEU A 41 2.23 -3.07 -1.64
CA LEU A 41 2.46 -3.88 -0.46
C LEU A 41 3.65 -4.79 -0.68
N GLY A 42 4.60 -4.72 0.25
CA GLY A 42 5.64 -5.73 0.39
C GLY A 42 5.06 -7.05 0.89
N TYR A 43 5.56 -8.16 0.36
CA TYR A 43 5.25 -9.49 0.84
C TYR A 43 6.45 -10.06 1.57
N ILE A 44 6.22 -10.57 2.78
CA ILE A 44 7.26 -11.29 3.52
C ILE A 44 6.90 -12.79 3.45
N ARG A 45 7.79 -13.60 2.86
CA ARG A 45 7.62 -15.05 2.70
C ARG A 45 7.94 -15.82 3.98
N PHE A 46 7.20 -15.54 5.04
CA PHE A 46 7.12 -16.46 6.17
C PHE A 46 5.74 -17.10 6.14
N GLU A 47 5.69 -18.37 6.55
CA GLU A 47 4.51 -19.23 6.64
C GLU A 47 3.21 -18.50 7.04
N SER A 48 2.06 -19.06 6.67
CA SER A 48 0.76 -18.48 7.05
C SER A 48 0.68 -18.24 8.56
N GLN A 49 0.51 -16.97 8.96
CA GLN A 49 0.41 -16.60 10.37
C GLN A 49 -0.83 -17.24 11.01
N LYS A 50 -0.63 -18.02 12.08
CA LYS A 50 -1.71 -18.53 12.92
C LYS A 50 -1.95 -17.58 14.09
N VAL A 51 -3.22 -17.26 14.35
CA VAL A 51 -3.65 -16.44 15.50
C VAL A 51 -4.27 -17.35 16.54
N VAL A 52 -3.72 -17.37 17.76
CA VAL A 52 -4.24 -18.17 18.87
C VAL A 52 -5.35 -17.40 19.58
N LEU A 53 -6.52 -18.00 19.70
CA LEU A 53 -7.70 -17.38 20.31
C LEU A 53 -7.81 -17.76 21.80
N ILE A 54 -8.34 -16.83 22.60
CA ILE A 54 -8.70 -17.08 24.01
C ILE A 54 -10.07 -17.76 24.12
N SER A 55 -10.95 -17.50 23.15
CA SER A 55 -12.31 -18.01 23.09
C SER A 55 -12.61 -18.51 21.68
N GLU A 56 -13.39 -19.59 21.59
CA GLU A 56 -13.82 -20.18 20.32
C GLU A 56 -15.10 -19.54 19.77
N TYR A 57 -15.77 -18.68 20.56
CA TYR A 57 -17.04 -18.08 20.16
C TYR A 57 -16.83 -16.86 19.26
N PRO A 58 -17.38 -16.86 18.02
CA PRO A 58 -17.32 -15.71 17.14
C PRO A 58 -18.23 -14.59 17.65
N VAL A 59 -17.81 -13.34 17.46
CA VAL A 59 -18.60 -12.15 17.80
C VAL A 59 -18.96 -11.40 16.52
N PHE A 60 -20.24 -11.11 16.35
CA PHE A 60 -20.76 -10.34 15.23
C PHE A 60 -21.10 -8.92 15.69
N LEU A 61 -20.56 -7.93 14.99
CA LEU A 61 -20.82 -6.51 15.26
C LEU A 61 -21.50 -5.87 14.05
N CYS A 62 -22.47 -5.00 14.31
CA CYS A 62 -23.12 -4.22 13.27
C CYS A 62 -22.15 -3.18 12.68
N PRO A 63 -22.10 -3.02 11.34
CA PRO A 63 -21.32 -1.96 10.72
C PRO A 63 -21.78 -0.57 11.16
N TYR A 64 -20.82 0.36 11.31
CA TYR A 64 -21.13 1.75 11.64
C TYR A 64 -21.77 2.48 10.47
N ARG A 65 -22.67 3.42 10.79
CA ARG A 65 -23.24 4.33 9.81
C ARG A 65 -22.18 5.33 9.37
N SER A 66 -22.03 5.48 8.06
CA SER A 66 -21.10 6.40 7.42
C SER A 66 -21.87 7.33 6.47
N SER A 67 -21.31 8.52 6.21
CA SER A 67 -21.93 9.47 5.28
C SER A 67 -21.94 8.91 3.85
N PRO A 68 -22.89 9.32 2.98
CA PRO A 68 -22.93 8.84 1.59
C PRO A 68 -21.64 9.13 0.82
N GLN A 69 -20.95 10.24 1.12
CA GLN A 69 -19.70 10.61 0.48
C GLN A 69 -18.55 9.69 0.93
N ASN A 70 -18.49 9.38 2.23
CA ASN A 70 -17.50 8.46 2.76
C ASN A 70 -17.71 7.05 2.19
N ASN A 71 -18.96 6.60 2.07
CA ASN A 71 -19.26 5.28 1.49
C ASN A 71 -18.71 5.15 0.07
N LYS A 72 -18.92 6.16 -0.79
CA LYS A 72 -18.37 6.15 -2.17
C LYS A 72 -16.84 6.07 -2.19
N GLU A 73 -16.18 6.80 -1.31
CA GLU A 73 -14.72 6.76 -1.21
C GLU A 73 -14.23 5.40 -0.69
N ILE A 74 -14.88 4.87 0.35
CA ILE A 74 -14.60 3.56 0.93
C ILE A 74 -14.77 2.47 -0.14
N GLU A 75 -15.87 2.48 -0.89
CA GLU A 75 -16.11 1.54 -1.98
C GLU A 75 -15.02 1.59 -3.05
N THR A 76 -14.59 2.80 -3.43
CA THR A 76 -13.52 2.97 -4.43
C THR A 76 -12.20 2.39 -3.92
N ARG A 77 -11.89 2.56 -2.63
CA ARG A 77 -10.69 1.99 -2.01
C ARG A 77 -10.79 0.47 -1.88
N ILE A 78 -11.94 -0.05 -1.45
CA ILE A 78 -12.18 -1.51 -1.35
C ILE A 78 -11.96 -2.18 -2.70
N LYS A 79 -12.45 -1.60 -3.80
CA LYS A 79 -12.24 -2.13 -5.16
C LYS A 79 -10.76 -2.29 -5.50
N ARG A 80 -9.94 -1.26 -5.26
CA ARG A 80 -8.49 -1.32 -5.51
C ARG A 80 -7.79 -2.39 -4.68
N VAL A 81 -8.14 -2.48 -3.40
CA VAL A 81 -7.54 -3.46 -2.47
C VAL A 81 -7.96 -4.89 -2.82
N LEU A 82 -9.16 -5.07 -3.37
CA LEU A 82 -9.68 -6.33 -3.87
C LEU A 82 -8.99 -6.75 -5.18
N GLU A 83 -8.78 -5.82 -6.12
CA GLU A 83 -7.98 -6.04 -7.33
C GLU A 83 -6.53 -6.42 -7.01
N ALA A 84 -5.96 -5.82 -5.95
CA ALA A 84 -4.62 -6.14 -5.46
C ALA A 84 -4.54 -7.48 -4.68
N ASN A 85 -5.65 -8.23 -4.54
CA ASN A 85 -5.75 -9.50 -3.80
C ASN A 85 -5.32 -9.44 -2.33
N ILE A 86 -5.41 -8.27 -1.71
CA ILE A 86 -5.07 -8.06 -0.29
C ILE A 86 -6.23 -8.52 0.60
N ILE A 87 -7.45 -8.29 0.14
CA ILE A 87 -8.69 -8.76 0.78
C ILE A 87 -9.41 -9.75 -0.13
N LYS A 88 -10.21 -10.63 0.49
CA LYS A 88 -11.06 -11.58 -0.22
C LYS A 88 -12.45 -11.59 0.39
N LEU A 89 -13.45 -11.91 -0.43
CA LEU A 89 -14.80 -12.14 0.08
C LEU A 89 -14.79 -13.38 0.97
N SER A 90 -15.44 -13.26 2.13
CA SER A 90 -15.62 -14.35 3.08
C SER A 90 -17.08 -14.41 3.48
N TYR A 91 -17.57 -15.63 3.69
CA TYR A 91 -18.91 -15.87 4.17
C TYR A 91 -18.83 -16.40 5.60
N ILE A 92 -19.74 -15.95 6.44
CA ILE A 92 -19.99 -16.58 7.73
C ILE A 92 -20.94 -17.75 7.46
N VAL A 93 -20.54 -18.93 7.89
CA VAL A 93 -21.46 -20.07 8.01
C VAL A 93 -22.13 -19.90 9.37
N LEU A 94 -23.42 -19.58 9.35
CA LEU A 94 -24.28 -19.51 10.54
C LEU A 94 -24.83 -20.91 10.87
#